data_AF-A0A2H9QDT0-F1
#
_entry.id   AF-A0A2H9QDT0-F1
#
_cell.length_a   1.000
_cell.length_b   1.000
_cell.length_c   1.000
_cell.angle_alpha   90.00
_cell.angle_beta   90.00
_cell.angle_gamma   90.00
#
_symmetry.space_group_name_H-M   'P 1'
#
loop_
_entity.id
_entity.type
_entity.pdbx_description
1 polymer ?
#
loop_
_entity_poly.entity_id
_entity_poly.type
_entity_poly.pdbx_seq_one_letter_code
_entity_poly.pdbx_strand_id
1 'polypeptide(L)'
;LAKKELDELNLDLELDELDEEETPELDDSDETEKKGVCVNCKQEFNELIFCSKCGNAFCDKCAKIKHKEGTKTKYVCPHCGNVTKK
;
A
#
# COMPACT_ATOMS: atom_id res chain seq x y z
N LEU A 1 15.65 -34.21 -50.88
CA LEU A 1 14.68 -33.71 -49.90
C LEU A 1 14.77 -32.19 -49.84
N ALA A 2 13.62 -31.56 -49.68
CA ALA A 2 13.37 -30.19 -49.22
C ALA A 2 14.03 -29.03 -49.99
N LYS A 3 13.23 -28.43 -50.88
CA LYS A 3 13.39 -27.03 -51.24
C LYS A 3 13.08 -26.16 -50.02
N LYS A 4 13.92 -25.13 -49.89
CA LYS A 4 13.74 -23.92 -49.10
C LYS A 4 12.34 -23.33 -49.26
N GLU A 5 11.77 -22.89 -48.15
CA GLU A 5 10.88 -21.72 -48.04
C GLU A 5 11.18 -21.15 -46.64
N LEU A 6 11.29 -19.86 -46.39
CA LEU A 6 11.53 -18.66 -47.18
C LEU A 6 11.99 -17.66 -46.10
N ASP A 7 13.05 -16.92 -46.37
CA ASP A 7 13.43 -15.73 -45.60
C ASP A 7 12.20 -14.85 -45.32
N GLU A 8 12.14 -14.18 -44.16
CA GLU A 8 12.36 -12.73 -44.17
C GLU A 8 12.24 -12.10 -42.77
N LEU A 9 13.35 -11.43 -42.42
CA LEU A 9 13.45 -10.17 -41.67
C LEU A 9 13.48 -10.25 -40.14
N ASN A 10 14.72 -10.35 -39.68
CA ASN A 10 15.22 -9.90 -38.39
C ASN A 10 14.86 -8.41 -38.18
N LEU A 11 13.96 -8.13 -37.24
CA LEU A 11 13.81 -6.80 -36.67
C LEU A 11 14.02 -6.92 -35.16
N ASP A 12 15.23 -6.59 -34.73
CA ASP A 12 15.64 -6.49 -33.35
C ASP A 12 14.66 -5.62 -32.55
N LEU A 13 13.93 -6.25 -31.63
CA LEU A 13 13.37 -5.59 -30.47
C LEU A 13 14.11 -6.13 -29.26
N GLU A 14 15.05 -5.32 -28.77
CA GLU A 14 15.67 -5.44 -27.45
C GLU A 14 14.56 -5.46 -26.40
N LEU A 15 14.19 -6.65 -25.96
CA LEU A 15 13.39 -6.84 -24.76
C LEU A 15 14.40 -7.04 -23.63
N ASP A 16 14.85 -5.92 -23.07
CA ASP A 16 15.75 -5.93 -21.90
C ASP A 16 15.09 -6.75 -20.77
N GLU A 17 15.72 -7.90 -20.52
CA GLU A 17 15.85 -8.63 -19.25
C GLU A 17 14.61 -8.57 -18.33
N LEU A 18 13.69 -9.52 -18.53
CA LEU A 18 12.87 -10.00 -17.41
C LEU A 18 13.82 -10.69 -16.43
N ASP A 19 14.26 -9.97 -15.41
CA ASP A 19 14.84 -10.58 -14.21
C ASP A 19 13.82 -11.61 -13.70
N GLU A 20 14.12 -12.88 -13.94
CA GLU A 20 13.50 -14.03 -13.32
C GLU A 20 13.86 -13.98 -11.83
N GLU A 21 13.26 -13.05 -11.08
CA GLU A 21 13.32 -13.08 -9.62
C GLU A 21 12.47 -14.25 -9.15
N GLU A 22 13.15 -15.40 -9.07
CA GLU A 22 12.94 -16.54 -8.19
C GLU A 22 11.72 -16.35 -7.30
N THR A 23 10.61 -17.04 -7.61
CA THR A 23 9.46 -17.07 -6.71
C THR A 23 9.91 -17.69 -5.39
N PRO A 24 10.02 -16.93 -4.28
CA PRO A 24 10.45 -17.53 -3.03
C PRO A 24 9.38 -18.54 -2.60
N GLU A 25 9.83 -19.74 -2.27
CA GLU A 25 8.98 -20.76 -1.65
C GLU A 25 8.34 -20.14 -0.41
N LEU A 26 7.02 -19.94 -0.44
CA LEU A 26 6.26 -19.38 0.67
C LEU A 26 6.27 -20.39 1.81
N ASP A 27 7.25 -20.25 2.69
CA ASP A 27 7.17 -20.78 4.05
C ASP A 27 6.03 -20.05 4.76
N ASP A 28 4.90 -20.74 4.92
CA ASP A 28 3.62 -20.28 5.52
C ASP A 28 3.74 -20.00 7.04
N SER A 29 4.92 -19.58 7.52
CA SER A 29 5.26 -19.45 8.95
C SER A 29 5.78 -18.08 9.38
N ASP A 30 5.44 -17.00 8.69
CA ASP A 30 5.54 -15.67 9.28
C ASP A 30 4.33 -14.81 8.85
N GLU A 31 3.24 -14.90 9.63
CA GLU A 31 2.17 -13.90 9.65
C GLU A 31 2.78 -12.56 10.10
N THR A 32 3.50 -11.90 9.18
CA THR A 32 3.93 -10.52 9.36
C THR A 32 2.67 -9.68 9.41
N GLU A 33 2.20 -9.40 10.63
CA GLU A 33 1.05 -8.53 10.88
C GLU A 33 1.19 -7.29 9.99
N LYS A 34 0.29 -7.09 9.03
CA LYS A 34 0.37 -5.94 8.10
C LYS A 34 0.17 -4.64 8.89
N LYS A 35 1.28 -4.00 9.29
CA LYS A 35 1.28 -2.72 10.02
C LYS A 35 1.14 -1.55 9.05
N GLY A 36 0.37 -0.55 9.45
CA GLY A 36 0.27 0.72 8.74
C GLY A 36 1.19 1.78 9.35
N VAL A 37 1.66 2.74 8.54
CA VAL A 37 2.49 3.87 9.00
C VAL A 37 1.66 5.14 9.17
N CYS A 38 1.76 5.79 10.33
CA CYS A 38 1.09 7.07 10.59
C CYS A 38 1.75 8.21 9.80
N VAL A 39 0.97 8.97 9.01
CA VAL A 39 1.53 10.09 8.23
C VAL A 39 2.12 11.21 9.09
N ASN A 40 1.68 11.34 10.35
CA ASN A 40 2.07 12.43 11.23
C ASN A 40 3.37 12.13 12.00
N CYS A 41 3.44 11.00 12.72
CA CYS A 41 4.63 10.65 13.52
C CYS A 41 5.57 9.64 12.85
N LYS A 42 5.20 9.09 11.68
CA LYS A 42 5.99 8.11 10.91
C LYS A 42 6.27 6.79 11.65
N GLN A 43 5.53 6.49 12.71
CA GLN A 43 5.63 5.21 13.41
C GLN A 43 4.62 4.20 12.85
N GLU A 44 4.93 2.91 13.04
CA GLU A 44 4.09 1.78 12.68
C GLU A 44 3.02 1.50 13.74
N PHE A 45 1.84 1.13 13.28
CA PHE A 45 0.71 0.76 14.12
C PHE A 45 -0.09 -0.36 13.47
N ASN A 46 -0.64 -1.26 14.29
CA ASN A 46 -1.55 -2.31 13.83
C ASN A 46 -2.94 -1.73 13.48
N GLU A 47 -3.29 -0.56 14.00
CA GLU A 47 -4.56 0.12 13.74
C GLU A 47 -4.34 1.61 13.49
N LEU A 48 -4.89 2.13 12.39
CA LEU A 48 -4.83 3.53 11.99
C LEU A 48 -6.24 4.04 11.66
N ILE A 49 -6.45 5.34 11.89
CA ILE A 49 -7.66 6.05 11.47
C ILE A 49 -7.44 6.58 10.06
N PHE A 50 -8.36 6.26 9.14
CA PHE A 50 -8.34 6.76 7.77
C PHE A 50 -9.18 8.04 7.63
N CYS A 51 -8.63 9.07 6.97
CA CYS A 51 -9.39 10.26 6.63
C CYS A 51 -10.11 10.09 5.29
N SER A 52 -11.44 9.98 5.30
CA SER A 52 -12.24 9.92 4.07
C SER A 52 -12.16 11.17 3.18
N LYS A 53 -11.61 12.29 3.68
CA LYS A 53 -11.45 13.53 2.90
C LYS A 53 -10.12 13.60 2.16
N CYS A 54 -9.01 13.27 2.81
CA CYS A 54 -7.67 13.44 2.24
C CYS A 54 -6.92 12.14 2.00
N GLY A 55 -7.51 10.97 2.31
CA GLY A 55 -6.92 9.66 2.06
C GLY A 55 -5.76 9.26 2.97
N ASN A 56 -5.41 10.11 3.95
CA ASN A 56 -4.28 9.83 4.84
C ASN A 56 -4.70 8.99 6.05
N ALA A 57 -3.82 8.08 6.46
CA ALA A 57 -3.94 7.27 7.66
C ALA A 57 -3.06 7.82 8.80
N PHE A 58 -3.59 7.87 10.02
CA PHE A 58 -2.88 8.39 11.20
C PHE A 58 -3.30 7.65 12.47
N CYS A 59 -2.41 7.57 13.45
CA CYS A 59 -2.69 6.87 14.71
C CYS A 59 -3.55 7.71 15.65
N ASP A 60 -4.24 7.05 16.60
CA ASP A 60 -5.05 7.73 17.63
C ASP A 60 -4.27 8.79 18.40
N LYS A 61 -2.98 8.56 18.67
CA LYS A 61 -2.12 9.52 19.41
C LYS A 61 -1.93 10.84 18.65
N CYS A 62 -1.89 10.78 17.32
CA CYS A 62 -1.75 11.96 16.47
C CYS A 62 -3.10 12.59 16.11
N ALA A 63 -4.20 11.88 16.32
CA ALA A 63 -5.54 12.39 16.12
C ALA A 63 -5.90 13.39 17.21
N LYS A 64 -6.54 14.52 16.85
CA LYS A 64 -7.12 15.42 17.86
C LYS A 64 -8.56 14.98 18.15
N ILE A 65 -8.91 14.72 19.40
CA ILE A 65 -10.30 14.38 19.75
C ILE A 65 -11.16 15.65 19.70
N LYS A 66 -12.22 15.63 18.90
CA LYS A 66 -13.16 16.76 18.82
C LYS A 66 -14.18 16.72 19.94
N HIS A 67 -14.80 15.56 20.12
CA HIS A 67 -15.91 15.36 21.05
C HIS A 67 -16.21 13.86 21.20
N LYS A 68 -16.64 13.44 22.39
CA LYS A 68 -17.26 12.14 22.63
C LYS A 68 -18.77 12.33 22.72
N GLU A 69 -19.50 11.74 21.77
CA GLU A 69 -20.96 11.80 21.71
C GLU A 69 -21.52 10.44 22.14
N GLY A 70 -21.83 10.30 23.43
CA GLY A 70 -22.17 9.00 24.02
C GLY A 70 -21.00 8.01 23.92
N THR A 71 -21.21 6.91 23.20
CA THR A 71 -20.20 5.86 22.96
C THR A 71 -19.30 6.13 21.74
N LYS A 72 -19.57 7.19 20.95
CA LYS A 72 -18.83 7.47 19.71
C LYS A 72 -17.80 8.57 19.92
N THR A 73 -16.54 8.30 19.55
CA THR A 73 -15.47 9.32 19.54
C THR A 73 -15.29 9.87 18.13
N LYS A 74 -15.35 11.20 17.99
CA LYS A 74 -15.06 11.90 16.73
C LYS A 74 -13.62 12.42 16.75
N TYR A 75 -12.85 12.11 15.72
CA TYR A 75 -11.45 12.47 15.58
C TYR A 75 -11.27 13.55 14.52
N VAL A 76 -10.31 14.45 14.70
CA VAL A 76 -9.94 15.45 13.72
C VAL A 76 -8.63 14.99 13.06
N CYS A 77 -8.65 14.89 11.74
CA CYS A 77 -7.47 14.58 10.95
C CYS A 77 -6.40 15.66 11.16
N PRO A 78 -5.18 15.30 11.58
CA PRO A 78 -4.11 16.27 11.81
C PRO A 78 -3.61 16.94 10.52
N HIS A 79 -3.83 16.31 9.36
CA HIS A 79 -3.35 16.82 8.08
C HIS A 79 -4.31 17.82 7.42
N CYS A 80 -5.61 17.54 7.40
CA CYS A 80 -6.60 18.36 6.69
C CYS A 80 -7.67 19.00 7.59
N GLY A 81 -7.65 18.72 8.91
CA GLY A 81 -8.61 19.27 9.87
C GLY A 81 -10.03 18.70 9.78
N ASN A 82 -10.28 17.71 8.91
CA ASN A 82 -11.62 17.12 8.77
C ASN A 82 -11.97 16.23 9.97
N VAL A 83 -13.26 16.23 10.34
CA VAL A 83 -13.77 15.32 11.36
C VAL A 83 -14.02 13.95 10.73
N THR A 84 -13.34 12.92 11.22
CA THR A 84 -13.51 11.52 10.83
C THR A 84 -13.94 10.69 12.03
N LYS A 85 -14.50 9.52 11.73
CA LYS A 85 -14.75 8.48 12.72
C LYS A 85 -13.62 7.47 12.61
N LYS A 86 -13.34 6.78 13.72
CA LYS A 86 -12.53 5.56 13.69
C LYS A 86 -13.41 4.42 13.19
#